data_AF-A0A959NPZ2-F1
#
_entry.id   AF-A0A959NPZ2-F1
#
_cell.length_a   1.000
_cell.length_b   1.000
_cell.length_c   1.000
_cell.angle_alpha   90.00
_cell.angle_beta   90.00
_cell.angle_gamma   90.00
#
_symmetry.space_group_name_H-M   'P 1'
#
loop_
_entity.id
_entity.type
_entity.pdbx_description
1 polymer ?
#
loop_
_entity_poly.entity_id
_entity_poly.type
_entity_poly.pdbx_seq_one_letter_code
_entity_poly.pdbx_strand_id
1 'polypeptide(L)'
;ENIDSRIWPRTAAIAERFWSPEEITDVEDLFIRLDKISSQLEDVGLTHVTFQEKFLRRLTNNKDTFPLKVLVDVVEPLQEYKRAGDAKKNGFEFSQYSPFTRVIDASIVDSKTVLEFNKNVNNLIEKNDKSSIAEIKSELNLLKENHSKLLPIIDSSPILFEIKPLSENLNKLAKVGLEGIEFISTKEKVSAAWKQNAENLIEESKKSYGQVEIVIVESIQKLISAIN
;
A
#
# COMPACT_ATOMS: atom_id res chain seq x y z
N GLU A 1 3.67 -21.64 -1.99
CA GLU A 1 2.46 -21.09 -1.36
C GLU A 1 2.01 -19.77 -1.97
N ASN A 2 2.92 -18.85 -2.33
CA ASN A 2 2.58 -17.50 -2.80
C ASN A 2 2.65 -17.30 -4.32
N ILE A 3 2.72 -18.36 -5.13
CA ILE A 3 2.98 -18.22 -6.57
C ILE A 3 1.83 -17.50 -7.29
N ASP A 4 0.58 -17.86 -6.97
CA ASP A 4 -0.59 -17.26 -7.61
C ASP A 4 -0.66 -15.75 -7.36
N SER A 5 -0.34 -15.29 -6.15
CA SER A 5 -0.35 -13.86 -5.81
C SER A 5 0.73 -13.04 -6.54
N ARG A 6 1.69 -13.71 -7.21
CA ARG A 6 2.70 -13.06 -8.05
C ARG A 6 2.33 -13.06 -9.51
N ILE A 7 1.59 -14.08 -9.97
CA ILE A 7 1.15 -14.23 -11.35
C ILE A 7 -0.15 -13.45 -11.58
N TRP A 8 -1.15 -13.65 -10.74
CA TRP A 8 -2.49 -13.10 -10.89
C TRP A 8 -2.73 -11.91 -9.95
N PRO A 9 -3.54 -10.91 -10.37
CA PRO A 9 -4.27 -10.85 -11.64
C PRO A 9 -3.48 -10.20 -12.79
N ARG A 10 -2.26 -9.72 -12.57
CA ARG A 10 -1.47 -8.97 -13.58
C ARG A 10 -1.28 -9.72 -14.90
N THR A 11 -1.11 -11.04 -14.86
CA THR A 11 -1.01 -11.84 -16.08
C THR A 11 -2.31 -11.83 -16.92
N ALA A 12 -3.48 -11.58 -16.34
CA ALA A 12 -4.70 -11.38 -17.12
C ALA A 12 -4.68 -10.06 -17.91
N ALA A 13 -4.15 -8.98 -17.34
CA ALA A 13 -3.92 -7.73 -18.07
C ALA A 13 -2.91 -7.90 -19.21
N ILE A 14 -1.86 -8.70 -18.98
CA ILE A 14 -0.89 -9.06 -20.04
C ILE A 14 -1.57 -9.90 -21.13
N ALA A 15 -2.43 -10.85 -20.76
CA ALA A 15 -3.19 -11.65 -21.72
C ALA A 15 -4.09 -10.79 -22.61
N GLU A 16 -4.73 -9.75 -22.04
CA GLU A 16 -5.47 -8.76 -22.83
C GLU A 16 -4.57 -8.06 -23.85
N ARG A 17 -3.37 -7.63 -23.48
CA ARG A 17 -2.43 -7.00 -24.43
C ARG A 17 -2.03 -7.93 -25.58
N PHE A 18 -1.99 -9.24 -25.35
CA PHE A 18 -1.67 -10.22 -26.40
C PHE A 18 -2.86 -10.65 -27.26
N TRP A 19 -4.09 -10.40 -26.80
CA TRP A 19 -5.30 -10.89 -27.46
C TRP A 19 -6.14 -9.77 -28.10
N SER A 20 -6.24 -8.63 -27.43
CA SER A 20 -7.11 -7.52 -27.82
C SER A 20 -6.47 -6.60 -28.86
N PRO A 21 -7.27 -5.79 -29.57
CA PRO A 21 -6.75 -4.74 -30.45
C PRO A 21 -5.79 -3.79 -29.74
N GLU A 22 -4.84 -3.24 -30.49
CA GLU A 22 -3.78 -2.36 -29.95
C GLU A 22 -4.36 -1.13 -29.25
N GLU A 23 -5.49 -0.61 -29.76
CA GLU A 23 -6.14 0.61 -29.29
C GLU A 23 -6.73 0.49 -27.89
N ILE A 24 -6.97 -0.73 -27.39
CA ILE A 24 -7.46 -0.96 -26.02
C ILE A 24 -6.33 -0.69 -25.04
N THR A 25 -6.27 0.53 -24.50
CA THR A 25 -5.18 1.02 -23.62
C THR A 25 -5.68 1.74 -22.37
N ASP A 26 -7.00 1.82 -22.16
CA ASP A 26 -7.59 2.47 -20.98
C ASP A 26 -7.33 1.66 -19.70
N VAL A 27 -6.50 2.22 -18.82
CA VAL A 27 -6.08 1.59 -17.56
C VAL A 27 -7.17 1.63 -16.50
N GLU A 28 -8.01 2.66 -16.47
CA GLU A 28 -9.11 2.74 -15.50
C GLU A 28 -10.16 1.68 -15.80
N ASP A 29 -10.53 1.53 -17.07
CA ASP A 29 -11.44 0.47 -17.52
C ASP A 29 -10.84 -0.93 -17.32
N LEU A 30 -9.53 -1.09 -17.57
CA LEU A 30 -8.81 -2.33 -17.28
C LEU A 30 -8.98 -2.76 -15.82
N PHE A 31 -8.74 -1.88 -14.84
CA PHE A 31 -8.84 -2.25 -13.43
C PHE A 31 -10.26 -2.68 -13.02
N ILE A 32 -11.31 -2.04 -13.57
CA ILE A 32 -12.70 -2.43 -13.33
C ILE A 32 -12.96 -3.86 -13.81
N ARG A 33 -12.52 -4.18 -15.03
CA ARG A 33 -12.69 -5.52 -15.60
C ARG A 33 -11.80 -6.55 -14.91
N LEU A 34 -10.60 -6.14 -14.49
CA LEU A 34 -9.64 -6.99 -13.81
C LEU A 34 -10.12 -7.44 -12.43
N ASP A 35 -10.86 -6.59 -11.69
CA ASP A 35 -11.47 -6.96 -10.40
C ASP A 35 -12.41 -8.16 -10.58
N LYS A 36 -13.28 -8.11 -11.60
CA LYS A 36 -14.19 -9.20 -11.95
C LYS A 36 -13.44 -10.48 -12.38
N ILE A 37 -12.44 -10.35 -13.24
CA ILE A 37 -11.64 -11.50 -13.69
C ILE A 37 -10.90 -12.12 -12.50
N SER A 38 -10.31 -11.29 -11.63
CA SER A 38 -9.61 -11.72 -10.43
C SER A 38 -10.48 -12.58 -9.52
N SER A 39 -11.74 -12.19 -9.30
CA SER A 39 -12.69 -13.01 -8.54
C SER A 39 -13.02 -14.34 -9.24
N GLN A 40 -13.26 -14.32 -10.56
CA GLN A 40 -13.54 -15.55 -11.33
C GLN A 40 -12.36 -16.54 -11.35
N LEU A 41 -11.13 -16.03 -11.24
CA LEU A 41 -9.94 -16.87 -11.14
C LEU A 41 -9.92 -17.72 -9.86
N GLU A 42 -10.58 -17.28 -8.78
CA GLU A 42 -10.71 -18.10 -7.57
C GLU A 42 -11.64 -19.32 -7.79
N ASP A 43 -12.64 -19.20 -8.68
CA ASP A 43 -13.56 -20.31 -9.01
C ASP A 43 -12.83 -21.50 -9.66
N VAL A 44 -11.69 -21.26 -10.30
CA VAL A 44 -10.82 -22.31 -10.89
C VAL A 44 -9.68 -22.74 -9.97
N GLY A 45 -9.73 -22.32 -8.70
CA GLY A 45 -8.81 -22.77 -7.65
C GLY A 45 -7.55 -21.92 -7.48
N LEU A 46 -7.45 -20.75 -8.14
CA LEU A 46 -6.34 -19.83 -7.89
C LEU A 46 -6.49 -19.18 -6.52
N THR A 47 -5.35 -18.95 -5.87
CA THR A 47 -5.31 -18.54 -4.46
C THR A 47 -4.79 -17.12 -4.27
N HIS A 48 -4.61 -16.33 -5.32
CA HIS A 48 -3.98 -15.00 -5.27
C HIS A 48 -4.63 -14.02 -4.29
N VAL A 49 -5.95 -14.12 -4.06
CA VAL A 49 -6.68 -13.32 -3.06
C VAL A 49 -6.68 -14.04 -1.69
N THR A 50 -7.25 -15.24 -1.60
CA THR A 50 -7.37 -15.99 -0.34
C THR A 50 -6.04 -16.34 0.36
N PHE A 51 -4.93 -16.38 -0.37
CA PHE A 51 -3.60 -16.61 0.17
C PHE A 51 -3.18 -15.54 1.19
N GLN A 52 -3.50 -14.27 0.92
CA GLN A 52 -3.06 -13.17 1.78
C GLN A 52 -3.59 -13.37 3.20
N GLU A 53 -4.87 -13.71 3.36
CA GLU A 53 -5.46 -13.94 4.66
C GLU A 53 -4.79 -15.07 5.45
N LYS A 54 -4.39 -16.16 4.77
CA LYS A 54 -3.66 -17.28 5.40
C LYS A 54 -2.33 -16.78 5.97
N PHE A 55 -1.62 -15.95 5.22
CA PHE A 55 -0.36 -15.35 5.65
C PHE A 55 -0.56 -14.39 6.83
N LEU A 56 -1.58 -13.53 6.77
CA LEU A 56 -1.90 -12.61 7.85
C LEU A 56 -2.22 -13.37 9.16
N ARG A 57 -2.99 -14.46 9.10
CA ARG A 57 -3.26 -15.30 10.28
C ARG A 57 -1.97 -15.88 10.87
N ARG A 58 -1.07 -16.38 10.03
CA ARG A 58 0.23 -16.90 10.50
C ARG A 58 1.09 -15.80 11.12
N LEU A 59 1.21 -14.65 10.46
CA LEU A 59 2.02 -13.53 10.91
C LEU A 59 1.54 -12.93 12.24
N THR A 60 0.23 -12.97 12.49
CA THR A 60 -0.40 -12.44 13.70
C THR A 60 -0.56 -13.49 14.82
N ASN A 61 -0.01 -14.71 14.66
CA ASN A 61 -0.23 -15.82 15.60
C ASN A 61 -1.73 -16.11 15.84
N ASN A 62 -2.53 -16.10 14.77
CA ASN A 62 -3.99 -16.29 14.76
C ASN A 62 -4.78 -15.27 15.60
N LYS A 63 -4.20 -14.10 15.89
CA LYS A 63 -4.93 -12.96 16.45
C LYS A 63 -5.72 -12.24 15.36
N ASP A 64 -6.35 -11.13 15.74
CA ASP A 64 -7.01 -10.24 14.79
C ASP A 64 -6.04 -9.82 13.66
N THR A 65 -6.40 -10.15 12.43
CA THR A 65 -5.60 -9.85 11.23
C THR A 65 -5.88 -8.47 10.66
N PHE A 66 -6.98 -7.82 11.06
CA PHE A 66 -7.44 -6.58 10.46
C PHE A 66 -6.38 -5.46 10.56
N PRO A 67 -5.72 -5.21 11.71
CA PRO A 67 -4.74 -4.13 11.77
C PRO A 67 -3.52 -4.37 10.89
N LEU A 68 -3.09 -5.63 10.74
CA LEU A 68 -2.00 -5.98 9.84
C LEU A 68 -2.44 -5.82 8.38
N LYS A 69 -3.67 -6.22 8.05
CA LYS A 69 -4.24 -6.05 6.71
C LYS A 69 -4.25 -4.59 6.29
N VAL A 70 -4.71 -3.68 7.16
CA VAL A 70 -4.73 -2.23 6.88
C VAL A 70 -3.35 -1.69 6.51
N LEU A 71 -2.28 -2.16 7.15
CA LEU A 71 -0.92 -1.79 6.76
C LEU A 71 -0.49 -2.46 5.44
N VAL A 72 -0.75 -3.76 5.30
CA VAL A 72 -0.34 -4.55 4.13
C VAL A 72 -1.00 -4.05 2.84
N ASP A 73 -2.22 -3.53 2.93
CA ASP A 73 -2.96 -2.99 1.80
C ASP A 73 -2.43 -1.63 1.30
N VAL A 74 -1.52 -0.97 2.03
CA VAL A 74 -0.92 0.32 1.61
C VAL A 74 0.61 0.27 1.46
N VAL A 75 1.19 -0.93 1.49
CA VAL A 75 2.61 -1.15 1.25
C VAL A 75 2.83 -2.09 0.08
N GLU A 76 3.91 -1.87 -0.65
CA GLU A 76 4.31 -2.74 -1.75
C GLU A 76 5.67 -3.40 -1.48
N PRO A 77 5.90 -4.60 -2.02
CA PRO A 77 7.22 -5.23 -1.97
C PRO A 77 8.27 -4.39 -2.72
N LEU A 78 9.51 -4.39 -2.22
CA LEU A 78 10.66 -3.86 -2.95
C LEU A 78 10.72 -4.47 -4.35
N GLN A 79 10.62 -3.60 -5.35
CA GLN A 79 10.51 -4.01 -6.75
C GLN A 79 11.87 -4.41 -7.36
N GLU A 80 11.81 -5.08 -8.51
CA GLU A 80 12.97 -5.52 -9.28
C GLU A 80 13.95 -6.39 -8.44
N TYR A 81 15.25 -6.17 -8.59
CA TYR A 81 16.30 -6.86 -7.86
C TYR A 81 16.57 -6.28 -6.46
N LYS A 82 15.80 -5.26 -6.02
CA LYS A 82 16.05 -4.57 -4.75
C LYS A 82 15.80 -5.47 -3.54
N ARG A 83 14.80 -6.36 -3.57
CA ARG A 83 14.55 -7.34 -2.49
C ARG A 83 15.77 -8.23 -2.23
N ALA A 84 16.34 -8.81 -3.30
CA ALA A 84 17.51 -9.66 -3.18
C ALA A 84 18.77 -8.86 -2.80
N GLY A 85 18.94 -7.68 -3.41
CA GLY A 85 20.05 -6.79 -3.10
C GLY A 85 20.05 -6.29 -1.65
N ASP A 86 18.87 -5.93 -1.12
CA ASP A 86 18.70 -5.53 0.28
C ASP A 86 19.02 -6.69 1.23
N ALA A 87 18.50 -7.89 0.98
CA ALA A 87 18.81 -9.04 1.82
C ALA A 87 20.32 -9.32 1.87
N LYS A 88 21.00 -9.23 0.71
CA LYS A 88 22.45 -9.43 0.62
C LYS A 88 23.24 -8.39 1.40
N LYS A 89 22.81 -7.12 1.38
CA LYS A 89 23.41 -6.05 2.21
C LYS A 89 23.26 -6.34 3.70
N ASN A 90 22.18 -7.00 4.08
CA ASN A 90 21.90 -7.43 5.45
C ASN A 90 22.48 -8.82 5.79
N GLY A 91 23.41 -9.34 4.98
CA GLY A 91 24.13 -10.59 5.24
C GLY A 91 23.34 -11.86 4.95
N PHE A 92 22.24 -11.78 4.19
CA PHE A 92 21.39 -12.90 3.83
C PHE A 92 21.31 -13.11 2.31
N GLU A 93 21.48 -14.34 1.84
CA GLU A 93 21.32 -14.70 0.44
C GLU A 93 20.16 -15.69 0.28
N PHE A 94 19.23 -15.38 -0.62
CA PHE A 94 18.10 -16.27 -0.89
C PHE A 94 18.55 -17.55 -1.58
N SER A 95 17.92 -18.66 -1.20
CA SER A 95 18.03 -19.96 -1.87
C SER A 95 16.63 -20.51 -2.15
N GLN A 96 16.56 -21.64 -2.86
CA GLN A 96 15.30 -22.35 -3.11
C GLN A 96 14.61 -22.86 -1.83
N TYR A 97 15.35 -22.93 -0.72
CA TYR A 97 14.86 -23.37 0.59
C TYR A 97 14.55 -22.20 1.53
N SER A 98 14.78 -20.96 1.11
CA SER A 98 14.50 -19.79 1.95
C SER A 98 13.00 -19.68 2.21
N PRO A 99 12.59 -19.33 3.46
CA PRO A 99 11.18 -19.16 3.77
C PRO A 99 10.66 -17.86 3.16
N PHE A 100 9.58 -17.98 2.38
CA PHE A 100 8.82 -16.84 1.85
C PHE A 100 7.56 -16.66 2.68
N THR A 101 7.75 -16.28 3.96
CA THR A 101 6.70 -16.26 4.98
C THR A 101 6.52 -14.93 5.70
N ARG A 102 7.14 -13.85 5.22
CA ARG A 102 7.20 -12.53 5.87
C ARG A 102 6.14 -11.56 5.36
N VAL A 103 6.12 -10.32 5.87
CA VAL A 103 5.14 -9.30 5.44
C VAL A 103 5.26 -8.99 3.95
N ILE A 104 6.48 -8.91 3.40
CA ILE A 104 6.71 -8.78 1.95
C ILE A 104 6.04 -9.90 1.13
N ASP A 105 5.89 -11.08 1.72
CA ASP A 105 5.28 -12.21 1.04
C ASP A 105 3.74 -12.16 1.08
N ALA A 106 3.17 -11.35 2.00
CA ALA A 106 1.75 -11.05 2.09
C ALA A 106 1.34 -9.76 1.35
N SER A 107 2.28 -8.84 1.09
CA SER A 107 2.01 -7.63 0.31
C SER A 107 1.80 -7.94 -1.16
N ILE A 108 0.93 -7.17 -1.81
CA ILE A 108 0.63 -7.22 -3.23
C ILE A 108 0.96 -5.86 -3.84
N VAL A 109 1.21 -5.84 -5.14
CA VAL A 109 1.30 -4.57 -5.89
C VAL A 109 -0.09 -4.17 -6.37
N ASP A 110 -0.28 -2.89 -6.68
CA ASP A 110 -1.53 -2.37 -7.25
C ASP A 110 -2.75 -2.70 -6.37
N SER A 111 -2.59 -2.56 -5.05
CA SER A 111 -3.70 -2.84 -4.13
C SER A 111 -4.88 -1.91 -4.43
N LYS A 112 -6.09 -2.44 -4.32
CA LYS A 112 -7.32 -1.68 -4.55
C LYS A 112 -7.38 -0.41 -3.68
N THR A 113 -6.98 -0.54 -2.41
CA THR A 113 -6.87 0.57 -1.45
C THR A 113 -5.98 1.69 -1.98
N VAL A 114 -4.76 1.37 -2.46
CA VAL A 114 -3.83 2.37 -2.99
C VAL A 114 -4.36 3.00 -4.28
N LEU A 115 -4.94 2.21 -5.19
CA LEU A 115 -5.51 2.71 -6.43
C LEU A 115 -6.67 3.68 -6.17
N GLU A 116 -7.59 3.33 -5.25
CA GLU A 116 -8.72 4.18 -4.85
C GLU A 116 -8.24 5.46 -4.16
N PHE A 117 -7.30 5.36 -3.22
CA PHE A 117 -6.71 6.53 -2.56
C PHE A 117 -6.07 7.48 -3.58
N ASN A 118 -5.24 6.96 -4.48
CA ASN A 118 -4.56 7.73 -5.52
C ASN A 118 -5.56 8.41 -6.46
N LYS A 119 -6.61 7.68 -6.88
CA LYS A 119 -7.69 8.22 -7.71
C LYS A 119 -8.40 9.38 -7.01
N ASN A 120 -8.76 9.22 -5.75
CA ASN A 120 -9.47 10.23 -4.97
C ASN A 120 -8.61 11.49 -4.75
N VAL A 121 -7.33 11.32 -4.44
CA VAL A 121 -6.39 12.44 -4.32
C VAL A 121 -6.22 13.18 -5.65
N ASN A 122 -6.05 12.46 -6.77
CA ASN A 122 -5.95 13.09 -8.08
C ASN A 122 -7.26 13.83 -8.45
N ASN A 123 -8.44 13.24 -8.20
CA ASN A 123 -9.72 13.91 -8.44
C ASN A 123 -9.87 15.19 -7.61
N LEU A 124 -9.43 15.17 -6.34
CA LEU A 124 -9.44 16.37 -5.50
C LEU A 124 -8.52 17.47 -6.07
N ILE A 125 -7.29 17.12 -6.46
CA ILE A 125 -6.28 18.11 -6.90
C ILE A 125 -6.58 18.63 -8.31
N GLU A 126 -6.86 17.74 -9.26
CA GLU A 126 -6.97 18.06 -10.69
C GLU A 126 -8.37 18.51 -11.08
N LYS A 127 -9.40 17.91 -10.48
CA LYS A 127 -10.81 18.17 -10.81
C LYS A 127 -11.52 19.02 -9.75
N ASN A 128 -10.85 19.35 -8.64
CA ASN A 128 -11.43 20.04 -7.48
C ASN A 128 -12.71 19.34 -6.98
N ASP A 129 -12.74 18.01 -7.09
CA ASP A 129 -13.88 17.20 -6.67
C ASP A 129 -13.91 17.10 -5.14
N LYS A 130 -14.76 17.91 -4.52
CA LYS A 130 -14.93 17.94 -3.06
C LYS A 130 -15.58 16.67 -2.51
N SER A 131 -16.24 15.86 -3.34
CA SER A 131 -16.86 14.61 -2.87
C SER A 131 -15.79 13.60 -2.45
N SER A 132 -14.63 13.61 -3.11
CA SER A 132 -13.45 12.80 -2.78
C SER A 132 -12.88 13.09 -1.38
N ILE A 133 -13.12 14.28 -0.79
CA ILE A 133 -12.55 14.66 0.52
C ILE A 133 -13.01 13.72 1.64
N ALA A 134 -14.28 13.32 1.63
CA ALA A 134 -14.84 12.46 2.69
C ALA A 134 -14.18 11.08 2.67
N GLU A 135 -13.97 10.53 1.48
CA GLU A 135 -13.33 9.22 1.29
C GLU A 135 -11.85 9.26 1.72
N ILE A 136 -11.09 10.27 1.27
CA ILE A 136 -9.68 10.44 1.66
C ILE A 136 -9.59 10.62 3.19
N LYS A 137 -10.42 11.47 3.81
CA LYS A 137 -10.43 11.66 5.27
C LYS A 137 -10.78 10.36 6.00
N SER A 138 -11.72 9.55 5.48
CA SER A 138 -12.08 8.26 6.08
C SER A 138 -10.89 7.31 6.08
N GLU A 139 -10.22 7.16 4.94
CA GLU A 139 -9.07 6.27 4.81
C GLU A 139 -7.88 6.73 5.67
N LEU A 140 -7.54 8.02 5.65
CA LEU A 140 -6.46 8.54 6.51
C LEU A 140 -6.78 8.39 8.00
N ASN A 141 -8.05 8.54 8.41
CA ASN A 141 -8.41 8.27 9.80
C ASN A 141 -8.23 6.80 10.18
N LEU A 142 -8.61 5.86 9.29
CA LEU A 142 -8.35 4.43 9.48
C LEU A 142 -6.84 4.17 9.65
N LEU A 143 -6.01 4.71 8.75
CA LEU A 143 -4.55 4.52 8.77
C LEU A 143 -3.92 5.14 10.03
N LYS A 144 -4.37 6.34 10.43
CA LYS A 144 -3.94 7.00 11.67
C LYS A 144 -4.27 6.16 12.89
N GLU A 145 -5.50 5.65 13.01
CA GLU A 145 -5.92 4.85 14.15
C GLU A 145 -5.33 3.44 14.17
N ASN A 146 -4.90 2.94 13.01
CA ASN A 146 -4.41 1.57 12.88
C ASN A 146 -3.17 1.28 13.74
N HIS A 147 -2.27 2.25 13.90
CA HIS A 147 -1.01 2.06 14.62
C HIS A 147 -1.20 1.56 16.06
N SER A 148 -2.14 2.13 16.81
CA SER A 148 -2.40 1.71 18.19
C SER A 148 -3.02 0.31 18.29
N LYS A 149 -3.76 -0.12 17.25
CA LYS A 149 -4.34 -1.46 17.15
C LYS A 149 -3.31 -2.50 16.69
N LEU A 150 -2.38 -2.11 15.82
CA LEU A 150 -1.35 -2.99 15.26
C LEU A 150 -0.18 -3.21 16.22
N LEU A 151 0.17 -2.21 17.04
CA LEU A 151 1.33 -2.28 17.92
C LEU A 151 1.31 -3.49 18.90
N PRO A 152 0.20 -3.81 19.60
CA PRO A 152 0.13 -4.99 20.45
C PRO A 152 0.28 -6.32 19.69
N ILE A 153 -0.13 -6.36 18.42
CA ILE A 153 0.03 -7.54 17.56
C ILE A 153 1.51 -7.70 17.20
N ILE A 154 2.16 -6.61 16.77
CA ILE A 154 3.60 -6.57 16.49
C ILE A 154 4.40 -7.05 17.70
N ASP A 155 4.15 -6.48 18.89
CA ASP A 155 4.91 -6.80 20.10
C ASP A 155 4.74 -8.27 20.54
N SER A 156 3.70 -8.95 20.05
CA SER A 156 3.43 -10.37 20.33
C SER A 156 3.90 -11.35 19.25
N SER A 157 4.45 -10.85 18.15
CA SER A 157 4.90 -11.67 17.01
C SER A 157 6.24 -11.15 16.48
N PRO A 158 7.38 -11.77 16.84
CA PRO A 158 8.70 -11.27 16.48
C PRO A 158 8.94 -11.08 14.98
N ILE A 159 8.27 -11.88 14.12
CA ILE A 159 8.35 -11.74 12.66
C ILE A 159 7.84 -10.38 12.17
N LEU A 160 6.98 -9.71 12.95
CA LEU A 160 6.44 -8.39 12.63
C LEU A 160 7.30 -7.24 13.15
N PHE A 161 8.39 -7.47 13.87
CA PHE A 161 9.25 -6.38 14.35
C PHE A 161 9.84 -5.56 13.19
N GLU A 162 10.06 -6.20 12.03
CA GLU A 162 10.59 -5.56 10.83
C GLU A 162 9.70 -4.45 10.27
N ILE A 163 8.40 -4.45 10.56
CA ILE A 163 7.43 -3.46 10.04
C ILE A 163 7.02 -2.40 11.08
N LYS A 164 7.56 -2.45 12.30
CA LYS A 164 7.23 -1.48 13.35
C LYS A 164 7.46 -0.02 12.90
N PRO A 165 8.60 0.32 12.24
CA PRO A 165 8.82 1.68 11.74
C PRO A 165 7.81 2.10 10.67
N LEU A 166 7.36 1.19 9.80
CA LEU A 166 6.36 1.49 8.78
C LEU A 166 5.01 1.85 9.39
N SER A 167 4.57 1.10 10.41
CA SER A 167 3.33 1.40 11.13
C SER A 167 3.37 2.80 11.77
N GLU A 168 4.52 3.18 12.34
CA GLU A 168 4.71 4.51 12.92
C GLU A 168 4.75 5.62 11.87
N ASN A 169 5.48 5.41 10.78
CA ASN A 169 5.57 6.36 9.68
C ASN A 169 4.21 6.57 9.01
N LEU A 170 3.45 5.49 8.79
CA LEU A 170 2.08 5.55 8.26
C LEU A 170 1.14 6.36 9.16
N ASN A 171 1.22 6.21 10.48
CA ASN A 171 0.47 7.03 11.43
C ASN A 171 0.77 8.52 11.27
N LYS A 172 2.05 8.87 11.18
CA LYS A 172 2.51 10.26 11.02
C LYS A 172 2.08 10.82 9.67
N LEU A 173 2.27 10.06 8.58
CA LEU A 173 1.84 10.43 7.24
C LEU A 173 0.33 10.68 7.20
N ALA A 174 -0.46 9.82 7.83
CA ALA A 174 -1.91 9.99 7.84
C ALA A 174 -2.36 11.27 8.56
N LYS A 175 -1.68 11.66 9.65
CA LYS A 175 -1.92 12.94 10.34
C LYS A 175 -1.60 14.13 9.43
N VAL A 176 -0.43 14.11 8.80
CA VAL A 176 0.00 15.17 7.88
C VAL A 176 -0.93 15.26 6.66
N GLY A 177 -1.41 14.14 6.13
CA GLY A 177 -2.41 14.13 5.05
C GLY A 177 -3.74 14.75 5.48
N LEU A 178 -4.23 14.44 6.69
CA LEU A 178 -5.45 15.04 7.23
C LEU A 178 -5.33 16.56 7.40
N GLU A 179 -4.19 17.02 7.93
CA GLU A 179 -3.87 18.46 8.04
C GLU A 179 -3.82 19.11 6.65
N GLY A 180 -3.17 18.46 5.68
CA GLY A 180 -3.09 18.95 4.30
C GLY A 180 -4.47 19.15 3.65
N ILE A 181 -5.39 18.21 3.85
CA ILE A 181 -6.77 18.34 3.35
C ILE A 181 -7.49 19.52 4.00
N GLU A 182 -7.23 19.76 5.29
CA GLU A 182 -7.82 20.89 5.99
C GLU A 182 -7.31 22.22 5.40
N PHE A 183 -6.00 22.36 5.19
CA PHE A 183 -5.42 23.55 4.55
C PHE A 183 -5.95 23.79 3.14
N ILE A 184 -6.14 22.73 2.33
CA ILE A 184 -6.77 22.84 1.01
C ILE A 184 -8.22 23.32 1.13
N SER A 185 -8.96 22.81 2.12
CA SER A 185 -10.39 23.11 2.31
C SER A 185 -10.61 24.54 2.79
N THR A 186 -9.79 25.02 3.73
CA THR A 186 -9.86 26.37 4.31
C THR A 186 -9.14 27.42 3.45
N LYS A 187 -8.30 27.00 2.49
CA LYS A 187 -7.39 27.84 1.71
C LYS A 187 -6.43 28.65 2.59
N GLU A 188 -6.07 28.10 3.75
CA GLU A 188 -5.10 28.69 4.65
C GLU A 188 -3.68 28.51 4.12
N LYS A 189 -2.85 29.54 4.34
CA LYS A 189 -1.42 29.46 4.03
C LYS A 189 -0.71 28.65 5.10
N VAL A 190 0.10 27.69 4.66
CA VAL A 190 0.94 26.90 5.58
C VAL A 190 2.23 27.63 5.91
N SER A 191 2.72 27.46 7.14
CA SER A 191 4.04 27.96 7.52
C SER A 191 5.15 27.19 6.81
N ALA A 192 6.26 27.86 6.49
CA ALA A 192 7.43 27.21 5.90
C ALA A 192 7.98 26.08 6.79
N ALA A 193 7.92 26.26 8.12
CA ALA A 193 8.34 25.24 9.08
C ALA A 193 7.46 23.98 9.01
N TRP A 194 6.15 24.13 8.90
CA TRP A 194 5.25 22.98 8.73
C TRP A 194 5.54 22.24 7.43
N LYS A 195 5.71 22.97 6.32
CA LYS A 195 6.00 22.36 5.01
C LYS A 195 7.33 21.59 5.03
N GLN A 196 8.39 22.15 5.60
CA GLN A 196 9.67 21.46 5.75
C GLN A 196 9.56 20.20 6.62
N ASN A 197 8.80 20.25 7.71
CA ASN A 197 8.59 19.07 8.56
C ASN A 197 7.83 17.97 7.82
N ALA A 198 6.81 18.35 7.03
CA ALA A 198 6.06 17.41 6.20
C ALA A 198 6.93 16.77 5.11
N GLU A 199 7.77 17.56 4.43
CA GLU A 199 8.73 17.06 3.43
C GLU A 199 9.75 16.10 4.04
N ASN A 200 10.31 16.42 5.21
CA ASN A 200 11.25 15.54 5.92
C ASN A 200 10.57 14.21 6.31
N LEU A 201 9.31 14.25 6.75
CA LEU A 201 8.55 13.05 7.07
C LEU A 201 8.25 12.20 5.82
N ILE A 202 7.93 12.85 4.69
CA ILE A 202 7.73 12.17 3.40
C ILE A 202 8.99 11.42 3.00
N GLU A 203 10.16 12.06 3.06
CA GLU A 203 11.43 11.43 2.70
C GLU A 203 11.79 10.27 3.65
N GLU A 204 11.52 10.41 4.95
CA GLU A 204 11.70 9.30 5.90
C GLU A 204 10.75 8.13 5.58
N SER A 205 9.52 8.43 5.17
CA SER A 205 8.50 7.41 4.91
C SER A 205 8.66 6.70 3.57
N LYS A 206 9.50 7.22 2.67
CA LYS A 206 9.93 6.53 1.44
C LYS A 206 10.93 5.40 1.71
N LYS A 207 11.54 5.33 2.90
CA LYS A 207 12.45 4.25 3.25
C LYS A 207 11.69 2.93 3.40
N SER A 208 12.32 1.85 2.94
CA SER A 208 11.79 0.51 3.12
C SER A 208 12.14 -0.06 4.49
N TYR A 209 11.21 -0.85 5.04
CA TYR A 209 11.46 -1.71 6.19
C TYR A 209 10.80 -3.06 5.96
N GLY A 210 11.39 -4.16 6.43
CA GLY A 210 10.89 -5.50 6.11
C GLY A 210 10.81 -5.77 4.60
N GLN A 211 11.60 -5.02 3.80
CA GLN A 211 11.61 -5.07 2.34
C GLN A 211 10.29 -4.65 1.67
N VAL A 212 9.48 -3.85 2.35
CA VAL A 212 8.28 -3.21 1.78
C VAL A 212 8.36 -1.69 1.95
N GLU A 213 7.64 -0.96 1.10
CA GLU A 213 7.60 0.51 1.04
C GLU A 213 6.15 1.01 1.14
N ILE A 214 5.91 2.14 1.83
CA ILE A 214 4.59 2.79 1.86
C ILE A 214 4.38 3.49 0.52
N VAL A 215 3.37 3.10 -0.24
CA VAL A 215 3.17 3.63 -1.60
C VAL A 215 2.22 4.83 -1.66
N ILE A 216 1.32 4.99 -0.69
CA ILE A 216 0.46 6.19 -0.61
C ILE A 216 1.24 7.49 -0.32
N VAL A 217 2.53 7.38 0.02
CA VAL A 217 3.42 8.52 0.31
C VAL A 217 3.49 9.50 -0.87
N GLU A 218 3.43 9.02 -2.11
CA GLU A 218 3.47 9.85 -3.31
C GLU A 218 2.20 10.70 -3.44
N SER A 219 1.04 10.10 -3.18
CA SER A 219 -0.24 10.82 -3.21
C SER A 219 -0.33 11.85 -2.08
N ILE A 220 0.19 11.53 -0.89
CA ILE A 220 0.30 12.51 0.19
C ILE A 220 1.26 13.65 -0.21
N GLN A 221 2.39 13.34 -0.85
CA GLN A 221 3.32 14.36 -1.35
C GLN A 221 2.65 15.29 -2.39
N LYS A 222 1.87 14.74 -3.33
CA LYS A 222 1.09 15.53 -4.29
C LYS A 222 0.09 16.45 -3.58
N LEU A 223 -0.63 15.91 -2.60
CA LEU A 223 -1.61 16.65 -1.82
C LEU A 223 -0.98 17.84 -1.09
N ILE A 224 0.16 17.64 -0.42
CA ILE A 224 0.87 18.71 0.28
C ILE A 224 1.41 19.75 -0.70
N SER A 225 1.87 19.31 -1.87
CA SER A 225 2.38 20.21 -2.91
C SER A 225 1.29 21.09 -3.52
N ALA A 226 0.02 20.67 -3.44
CA ALA A 226 -1.15 21.42 -3.90
C ALA A 226 -1.63 22.49 -2.91
N ILE A 227 -1.06 22.56 -1.70
CA ILE A 227 -1.38 23.60 -0.72
C ILE A 227 -0.73 24.93 -1.15
N ASN A 228 -1.53 25.99 -1.20
CA ASN A 228 -1.12 27.35 -1.58
C ASN A 228 -0.30 28.08 -0.51
#